data_AF-H1BAK1-F1
#
_entry.id   AF-H1BAK1-F1
#
_cell.length_a   1.000
_cell.length_b   1.000
_cell.length_c   1.000
_cell.angle_alpha   90.00
_cell.angle_beta   90.00
_cell.angle_gamma   90.00
#
_symmetry.space_group_name_H-M   'P 1'
#
loop_
_entity.id
_entity.type
_entity.pdbx_description
1 polymer ?
#
loop_
_entity_poly.entity_id
_entity_poly.type
_entity_poly.pdbx_seq_one_letter_code
_entity_poly.pdbx_strand_id
1 'polypeptide(L)' 'MQEKRSPLECPFLDYKGIMYVLGDVCKKSQAYKIIHDLLNEKDANGDLLIDPKRMPNIGKLIVPTDIFCKRFGIDRDRYK' A
#
# COMPACT_ATOMS: atom_id res chain seq x y z
N MET A 1 22.45 8.77 12.64
CA MET A 1 21.20 9.17 11.96
C MET A 1 20.53 7.88 11.51
N GLN A 2 19.29 7.59 11.93
CA GLN A 2 18.59 6.40 11.43
C GLN A 2 18.34 6.62 9.94
N GLU A 3 18.97 5.83 9.07
CA GLU A 3 18.62 5.75 7.67
C GLU A 3 17.11 5.52 7.59
N LYS A 4 16.37 6.50 7.07
CA LYS A 4 14.95 6.35 6.80
C LYS A 4 14.83 5.34 5.67
N ARG A 5 14.74 4.05 6.01
CA ARG A 5 14.34 3.01 5.06
C ARG A 5 13.08 3.48 4.35
N SER A 6 13.07 3.40 3.03
CA SER A 6 11.92 3.78 2.24
C SER A 6 10.75 2.90 2.67
N PRO A 7 9.54 3.44 2.88
CA PRO A 7 8.36 2.62 3.13
C PRO A 7 8.13 1.57 2.04
N LEU A 8 8.67 1.79 0.83
CA LEU A 8 8.63 0.84 -0.28
C LEU A 8 9.52 -0.40 -0.06
N GLU A 9 10.47 -0.38 0.88
CA GLU A 9 11.22 -1.57 1.27
C GLU A 9 10.37 -2.51 2.14
N CYS A 10 9.35 -1.99 2.82
CA CYS A 10 8.43 -2.80 3.61
C CYS A 10 7.54 -3.68 2.72
N PRO A 11 7.18 -4.90 3.15
CA PRO A 11 6.26 -5.76 2.40
C PRO A 11 4.81 -5.25 2.38
N PHE A 12 4.44 -4.43 3.38
CA PHE A 12 3.12 -3.82 3.49
C PHE A 12 3.23 -2.34 3.80
N LEU A 13 2.28 -1.56 3.29
CA LEU A 13 2.14 -0.14 3.57
C LEU A 13 0.91 0.11 4.45
N ASP A 14 1.10 0.91 5.49
CA ASP A 14 0.01 1.56 6.21
C ASP A 14 -0.28 2.94 5.60
N TYR A 15 -1.25 3.66 6.17
CA TYR A 15 -1.59 5.00 5.69
C TYR A 15 -0.40 5.97 5.72
N LYS A 16 0.55 5.82 6.65
CA LYS A 16 1.74 6.68 6.72
C LYS A 16 2.71 6.37 5.59
N GLY A 17 2.89 5.10 5.27
CA GLY A 17 3.69 4.66 4.13
C GLY A 17 3.11 5.18 2.80
N ILE A 18 1.80 5.09 2.61
CA ILE A 18 1.12 5.62 1.43
C ILE A 18 1.28 7.15 1.35
N MET A 19 1.05 7.87 2.45
CA MET A 19 1.25 9.33 2.48
C MET A 19 2.69 9.72 2.18
N TYR A 20 3.67 8.97 2.67
CA TYR A 20 5.07 9.23 2.37
C TYR A 20 5.37 9.08 0.87
N VAL A 21 4.84 8.03 0.24
CA VAL A 21 5.10 7.73 -1.17
C VAL A 21 4.37 8.70 -2.09
N LEU A 22 3.13 9.05 -1.78
CA LEU A 22 2.32 9.97 -2.58
C LEU A 22 2.61 11.45 -2.25
N GLY A 23 3.34 11.73 -1.17
CA GLY A 23 3.71 13.09 -0.76
C GLY A 23 2.54 13.93 -0.27
N ASP A 24 2.72 15.26 -0.26
CA ASP A 24 1.79 16.24 0.32
C ASP A 24 0.40 16.27 -0.34
N VAL A 25 0.25 15.68 -1.53
CA VAL A 25 -1.05 15.57 -2.21
C VAL A 25 -1.96 14.51 -1.59
N CYS A 26 -1.40 13.57 -0.82
CA CYS A 26 -2.15 12.51 -0.16
C CYS A 26 -2.31 12.78 1.33
N LYS A 27 -3.52 13.19 1.73
CA LYS A 27 -3.89 13.33 3.14
C LYS A 27 -4.27 11.99 3.75
N LYS A 28 -4.31 11.93 5.08
CA LYS A 28 -4.69 10.73 5.84
C LYS A 28 -6.00 10.09 5.35
N SER A 29 -7.04 10.88 5.09
CA SER A 29 -8.33 10.39 4.59
C SER A 29 -8.23 9.75 3.21
N GLN A 30 -7.42 10.33 2.31
CA GLN A 30 -7.16 9.75 0.98
C GLN A 30 -6.36 8.46 1.09
N ALA A 31 -5.37 8.40 1.97
CA ALA A 31 -4.60 7.17 2.19
C ALA A 31 -5.49 6.02 2.69
N TYR A 32 -6.41 6.27 3.63
CA TYR A 32 -7.39 5.26 4.04
C TYR A 32 -8.34 4.88 2.91
N LYS A 33 -8.79 5.85 2.12
CA LYS A 33 -9.62 5.58 0.94
C LYS A 33 -8.91 4.64 -0.03
N ILE A 34 -7.63 4.91 -0.34
CA ILE A 34 -6.79 4.05 -1.19
C ILE A 34 -6.69 2.64 -0.60
N ILE A 35 -6.47 2.51 0.71
CA ILE A 35 -6.41 1.19 1.36
C ILE A 35 -7.74 0.44 1.19
N HIS A 36 -8.87 1.10 1.47
CA HIS A 36 -10.18 0.48 1.30
C HIS A 36 -10.49 0.14 -0.15
N ASP A 37 -10.14 1.01 -1.10
CA ASP A 37 -10.35 0.77 -2.52
C ASP A 37 -9.55 -0.47 -2.95
N LEU A 38 -8.26 -0.57 -2.58
CA LEU A 38 -7.42 -1.72 -2.90
C LEU A 38 -7.90 -3.03 -2.24
N LEU A 39 -8.38 -2.97 -0.99
CA LEU A 39 -8.89 -4.15 -0.28
C LEU A 39 -10.21 -4.67 -0.85
N ASN A 40 -10.99 -3.81 -1.54
CA ASN A 40 -12.26 -4.18 -2.16
C ASN A 40 -12.14 -4.33 -3.70
N GLU A 41 -11.00 -3.97 -4.28
CA GLU A 41 -10.75 -4.11 -5.71
C GLU A 41 -10.75 -5.59 -6.10
N LYS A 42 -11.39 -5.90 -7.22
CA LYS A 42 -11.47 -7.24 -7.77
C LYS A 42 -10.68 -7.31 -9.07
N ASP A 43 -10.07 -8.46 -9.32
CA ASP A 43 -9.42 -8.76 -10.59
C ASP A 43 -10.45 -9.07 -11.69
N ALA A 44 -9.95 -9.39 -12.89
CA ALA A 44 -10.80 -9.72 -14.04
C ALA A 44 -11.65 -10.98 -13.85
N ASN A 45 -11.29 -11.84 -12.90
CA ASN A 45 -12.02 -13.06 -12.57
C ASN A 45 -13.09 -12.83 -11.49
N GLY A 46 -13.13 -11.63 -10.90
CA GLY A 46 -14.04 -11.27 -9.83
C GLY A 46 -13.52 -11.63 -8.43
N ASP A 47 -12.27 -12.09 -8.33
CA ASP A 47 -11.59 -12.38 -7.08
C ASP A 47 -10.99 -11.10 -6.48
N LEU A 48 -10.91 -11.02 -5.14
CA LEU A 48 -10.28 -9.86 -4.49
C LEU A 48 -8.80 -9.79 -4.86
N LEU A 49 -8.36 -8.61 -5.27
CA LEU A 49 -6.97 -8.33 -5.63
C LEU A 49 -6.03 -8.61 -4.45
N ILE A 50 -6.49 -8.30 -3.23
CA ILE A 50 -5.81 -8.63 -1.98
C ILE A 50 -6.61 -9.72 -1.27
N ASP A 51 -6.04 -10.93 -1.18
CA ASP A 51 -6.63 -12.02 -0.40
C ASP A 51 -6.54 -11.72 1.10
N PRO A 52 -7.66 -11.52 1.83
CA PRO A 52 -7.65 -11.25 3.26
C PRO A 52 -7.01 -12.37 4.09
N LYS A 53 -7.00 -13.62 3.60
CA LYS A 53 -6.38 -14.76 4.31
C LYS A 53 -4.86 -14.70 4.29
N ARG A 54 -4.27 -13.99 3.31
CA ARG A 54 -2.82 -13.79 3.19
C ARG A 54 -2.36 -12.52 3.90
N MET A 55 -3.30 -11.68 4.33
CA MET A 55 -3.00 -10.48 5.08
C MET A 55 -2.66 -10.84 6.53
N PRO A 56 -1.63 -10.21 7.12
CA PRO A 56 -1.32 -10.43 8.52
C PRO A 56 -2.49 -9.96 9.38
N ASN A 57 -2.88 -10.76 10.37
CA ASN A 57 -3.93 -10.42 11.32
C ASN A 57 -3.41 -9.41 12.35
N ILE A 58 -3.22 -8.18 11.90
CA ILE A 58 -2.87 -7.04 12.73
C ILE A 58 -4.06 -6.10 12.77
N GLY A 59 -4.35 -5.49 13.93
CA GLY A 59 -5.46 -4.53 14.11
C GLY A 59 -5.26 -3.19 13.37
N LYS A 60 -4.62 -3.21 12.20
CA LYS A 60 -4.29 -2.06 11.37
C LYS A 60 -4.62 -2.35 9.92
N LEU A 61 -5.18 -1.34 9.25
CA LEU A 61 -5.38 -1.36 7.80
C LEU A 61 -4.05 -1.16 7.09
N ILE A 62 -3.65 -2.17 6.35
CA ILE A 62 -2.44 -2.19 5.52
C ILE A 62 -2.75 -2.80 4.17
N VAL A 63 -1.89 -2.58 3.18
CA VAL A 63 -1.96 -3.20 1.86
C VAL A 63 -0.59 -3.72 1.44
N PRO A 64 -0.52 -4.78 0.62
CA PRO A 64 0.75 -5.23 0.04
C PRO A 64 1.39 -4.11 -0.80
N THR A 65 2.68 -3.87 -0.56
CA THR A 65 3.42 -2.77 -1.20
C THR A 65 3.50 -2.94 -2.72
N ASP A 66 3.64 -4.16 -3.19
CA ASP A 66 3.67 -4.54 -4.61
C ASP A 66 2.36 -4.21 -5.33
N ILE A 67 1.22 -4.53 -4.72
CA ILE A 67 -0.11 -4.22 -5.26
C ILE A 67 -0.31 -2.71 -5.33
N PHE A 68 0.06 -1.99 -4.26
CA PHE A 68 0.03 -0.54 -4.25
C PHE A 68 0.93 0.06 -5.35
N CYS A 69 2.19 -0.38 -5.46
CA CYS A 69 3.12 0.14 -6.46
C CYS A 69 2.60 -0.11 -7.88
N LYS A 70 2.08 -1.31 -8.16
CA LYS A 70 1.49 -1.64 -9.46
C LYS A 70 0.30 -0.75 -9.80
N ARG A 71 -0.57 -0.46 -8.83
CA ARG A 71 -1.74 0.42 -9.02
C ARG A 71 -1.36 1.84 -9.40
N PHE A 72 -0.29 2.37 -8.80
CA PHE A 72 0.14 3.76 -9.01
C PHE A 72 1.31 3.91 -9.99
N GLY A 73 1.73 2.84 -10.66
CA GLY A 73 2.85 2.86 -11.61
C GLY A 73 4.20 3.22 -10.97
N ILE A 74 4.39 2.85 -9.70
CA ILE A 74 5.58 3.19 -8.93
C ILE A 74 6.64 2.11 -9.13
N ASP A 75 7.80 2.51 -9.62
CA ASP A 75 8.95 1.62 -9.73
C ASP A 75 9.62 1.45 -8.36
N ARG A 76 9.45 0.26 -7.78
CA ARG A 76 9.98 -0.10 -6.47
C ARG A 76 11.50 -0.27 -6.48
N ASP A 77 12.08 -0.72 -7.60
CA ASP A 77 13.52 -0.97 -7.70
C ASP A 77 14.33 0.33 -7.78
N ARG A 78 13.69 1.45 -8.10
CA ARG A 78 14.28 2.80 -7.96
C ARG A 78 14.60 3.20 -6.50
N TYR A 79 14.05 2.48 -5.53
CA TYR A 79 14.17 2.78 -4.09
C TYR A 79 14.89 1.68 -3.29
N LYS A 80 15.44 0.67 -3.98
CA LYS A 80 16.39 -0.31 -3.43
C LYS A 80 17.82 0.18 -3.62
#